data_AF-A0A3Z3GE75-F1
#
_entry.id   AF-A0A3Z3GE75-F1
#
_cell.length_a   1.000
_cell.length_b   1.000
_cell.length_c   1.000
_cell.angle_alpha   90.00
_cell.angle_beta   90.00
_cell.angle_gamma   90.00
#
_symmetry.space_group_name_H-M   'P 1'
#
loop_
_entity.id
_entity.type
_entity.pdbx_description
1 polymer ?
#
loop_
_entity_poly.entity_id
_entity_poly.type
_entity_poly.pdbx_seq_one_letter_code
_entity_poly.pdbx_strand_id
1 'polypeptide(L)'
;MTGWELRIWRKSMLWSREKAAREFGVTQRTWHAWENAEQVDVTVWRTTQALSVRDLLPHMQGMRKADIIRRLENELGETAEDV
;
A
#
# COMPACT_ATOMS: atom_id res chain seq x y z
N MET A 1 -8.83 5.57 2.77
CA MET A 1 -7.93 5.84 1.63
C MET A 1 -8.76 6.24 0.41
N THR A 2 -8.49 7.42 -0.15
CA THR A 2 -9.07 7.91 -1.41
C THR A 2 -8.36 7.32 -2.62
N GLY A 3 -8.97 7.40 -3.81
CA GLY A 3 -8.31 6.98 -5.05
C GLY A 3 -7.02 7.76 -5.35
N TRP A 4 -6.96 9.02 -4.92
CA TRP A 4 -5.76 9.85 -5.06
C TRP A 4 -4.60 9.34 -4.20
N GLU A 5 -4.87 8.97 -2.94
CA GLU A 5 -3.89 8.37 -2.03
C GLU A 5 -3.38 7.02 -2.57
N LEU A 6 -4.28 6.18 -3.10
CA LEU A 6 -3.91 4.93 -3.76
C LEU A 6 -2.95 5.17 -4.95
N ARG A 7 -3.21 6.23 -5.73
CA ARG A 7 -2.35 6.63 -6.85
C ARG A 7 -0.97 7.09 -6.38
N ILE A 8 -0.88 7.78 -5.24
CA ILE A 8 0.40 8.18 -4.65
C ILE A 8 1.17 6.96 -4.17
N TRP A 9 0.51 6.08 -3.41
CA TRP A 9 1.12 4.82 -2.95
C TRP A 9 1.70 4.02 -4.12
N ARG A 10 0.95 3.84 -5.21
CA ARG A 10 1.48 3.11 -6.38
C ARG A 10 2.75 3.78 -6.95
N LYS A 11 2.78 5.10 -7.00
CA LYS A 11 3.94 5.85 -7.49
C LYS A 11 5.13 5.75 -6.54
N SER A 12 4.93 5.75 -5.22
CA SER A 12 6.03 5.57 -4.26
C SER A 12 6.65 4.17 -4.37
N MET A 13 5.84 3.16 -4.70
CA MET A 13 6.31 1.81 -5.02
C MET A 13 7.03 1.70 -6.38
N LEU A 14 7.07 2.79 -7.17
CA LEU A 14 7.57 2.81 -8.56
C LEU A 14 6.82 1.83 -9.49
N TRP A 15 5.53 1.62 -9.26
CA TRP A 15 4.74 0.67 -10.03
C TRP A 15 3.95 1.35 -11.16
N SER A 16 3.90 0.67 -12.31
CA SER A 16 2.93 0.97 -13.36
C SER A 16 1.53 0.51 -12.94
N ARG A 17 0.48 0.98 -13.63
CA ARG A 17 -0.90 0.53 -13.35
C ARG A 17 -1.08 -0.96 -13.66
N GLU A 18 -0.43 -1.43 -14.70
CA GLU A 18 -0.38 -2.83 -15.12
C GLU A 18 0.20 -3.70 -14.00
N LYS A 19 1.31 -3.28 -13.40
CA LYS A 19 1.94 -4.00 -12.28
C LYS A 19 1.04 -3.99 -11.06
N ALA A 20 0.51 -2.84 -10.67
CA ALA A 20 -0.37 -2.75 -9.51
C ALA A 20 -1.63 -3.61 -9.67
N ALA A 21 -2.32 -3.53 -10.81
CA ALA A 21 -3.47 -4.37 -11.10
C ALA A 21 -3.14 -5.87 -10.99
N ARG A 22 -1.96 -6.29 -11.50
CA ARG A 22 -1.48 -7.67 -11.40
C ARG A 22 -1.23 -8.10 -9.95
N GLU A 23 -0.56 -7.27 -9.14
CA GLU A 23 -0.28 -7.57 -7.74
C GLU A 23 -1.56 -7.67 -6.89
N PHE A 24 -2.60 -6.92 -7.27
CA PHE A 24 -3.92 -7.00 -6.64
C PHE A 24 -4.83 -8.09 -7.24
N GLY A 25 -4.38 -8.80 -8.28
CA GLY A 25 -5.20 -9.83 -8.95
C GLY A 25 -6.43 -9.28 -9.68
N VAL A 26 -6.39 -8.02 -10.11
CA VAL A 26 -7.51 -7.35 -10.78
C VAL A 26 -7.13 -6.87 -12.19
N THR A 27 -8.14 -6.43 -12.94
CA THR A 27 -7.91 -5.84 -14.27
C THR A 27 -7.38 -4.41 -14.16
N GLN A 28 -6.67 -3.93 -15.18
CA GLN A 28 -6.27 -2.52 -15.25
C GLN A 28 -7.46 -1.55 -15.24
N ARG A 29 -8.61 -1.96 -15.79
CA ARG A 29 -9.85 -1.16 -15.74
C ARG A 29 -10.32 -1.00 -14.29
N THR A 30 -10.34 -2.09 -13.51
CA THR A 30 -10.67 -2.06 -12.09
C THR A 30 -9.72 -1.14 -11.32
N TRP A 31 -8.41 -1.29 -11.55
CA TRP A 31 -7.41 -0.43 -10.94
C TRP A 31 -7.61 1.06 -11.28
N HIS A 32 -7.86 1.35 -12.55
CA HIS A 32 -8.14 2.72 -12.98
C HIS A 32 -9.40 3.29 -12.30
N ALA A 33 -10.45 2.50 -12.14
CA ALA A 33 -11.65 2.92 -11.42
C ALA A 33 -11.32 3.26 -9.96
N TRP A 34 -10.51 2.44 -9.27
CA TRP A 34 -10.11 2.70 -7.89
C TRP A 34 -9.32 4.00 -7.73
N GLU A 35 -8.36 4.30 -8.62
CA GLU A 35 -7.58 5.55 -8.55
C GLU A 35 -8.42 6.83 -8.75
N ASN A 36 -9.60 6.72 -9.34
CA ASN A 36 -10.51 7.84 -9.57
C ASN A 36 -11.72 7.82 -8.62
N ALA A 37 -11.81 6.85 -7.72
CA ALA A 37 -12.87 6.78 -6.73
C ALA A 37 -12.63 7.80 -5.62
N GLU A 38 -13.72 8.37 -5.09
CA GLU A 38 -13.67 9.23 -3.91
C GLU A 38 -13.10 8.47 -2.71
N GLN A 39 -13.59 7.25 -2.49
CA GLN A 39 -13.11 6.33 -1.47
C GLN A 39 -12.86 4.95 -2.07
N VAL A 40 -11.80 4.29 -1.60
CA VAL A 40 -11.49 2.90 -1.95
C VAL A 40 -11.86 1.97 -0.81
N ASP A 41 -12.29 0.75 -1.14
CA ASP A 41 -12.63 -0.28 -0.16
C ASP A 41 -11.47 -0.57 0.82
N VAL A 42 -11.82 -0.86 2.08
CA VAL A 42 -10.87 -1.14 3.16
C VAL A 42 -9.94 -2.30 2.83
N THR A 43 -10.40 -3.28 2.05
CA THR A 43 -9.59 -4.41 1.59
C THR A 43 -8.41 -3.93 0.75
N VAL A 44 -8.62 -2.95 -0.13
CA VAL A 44 -7.55 -2.39 -0.96
C VAL A 44 -6.50 -1.71 -0.09
N TRP A 45 -6.92 -0.98 0.94
CA TRP A 45 -6.01 -0.40 1.93
C TRP A 45 -5.19 -1.45 2.69
N ARG A 46 -5.83 -2.54 3.15
CA ARG A 46 -5.10 -3.63 3.81
C ARG A 46 -4.10 -4.30 2.88
N THR A 47 -4.44 -4.46 1.61
CA THR A 47 -3.53 -5.00 0.61
C THR A 47 -2.38 -4.03 0.31
N THR A 48 -2.59 -2.71 0.25
CA THR A 48 -1.48 -1.75 0.09
C THR A 48 -0.49 -1.85 1.25
N GLN A 49 -0.97 -1.95 2.49
CA GLN A 49 -0.12 -2.16 3.67
C GLN A 49 0.69 -3.45 3.58
N ALA A 50 0.04 -4.58 3.25
CA ALA A 50 0.70 -5.87 3.12
C ALA A 50 1.79 -5.86 2.03
N LEU A 51 1.52 -5.21 0.89
CA LEU A 51 2.46 -5.10 -0.21
C LEU A 51 3.64 -4.17 0.12
N SER A 52 3.41 -3.05 0.82
CA SER A 52 4.49 -2.19 1.32
C SER A 52 5.41 -2.95 2.28
N VAL A 53 4.85 -3.70 3.23
CA VAL A 53 5.65 -4.51 4.16
C VAL A 53 6.46 -5.56 3.40
N ARG A 54 5.84 -6.26 2.43
CA ARG A 54 6.53 -7.25 1.60
C ARG A 54 7.72 -6.66 0.85
N ASP A 55 7.58 -5.44 0.33
CA ASP A 55 8.65 -4.71 -0.36
C ASP A 55 9.78 -4.29 0.59
N LEU A 56 9.47 -4.03 1.87
CA LEU A 56 10.45 -3.68 2.89
C LEU A 56 11.24 -4.87 3.45
N LEU A 57 10.71 -6.10 3.39
CA LEU A 57 11.35 -7.27 3.99
C LEU A 57 12.83 -7.48 3.59
N PRO A 58 13.23 -7.32 2.32
CA PRO A 58 14.64 -7.46 1.93
C PRO A 58 15.55 -6.40 2.59
N HIS A 59 15.03 -5.19 2.82
CA HIS A 59 15.77 -4.10 3.45
C HIS A 59 15.92 -4.29 4.97
N MET A 60 15.03 -5.08 5.59
CA MET A 60 15.05 -5.35 7.03
C MET A 60 16.12 -6.35 7.46
N GLN A 61 16.69 -7.14 6.54
CA GLN A 61 17.65 -8.22 6.86
C GLN A 61 18.93 -7.74 7.57
N GLY A 62 19.29 -6.45 7.45
CA GLY A 62 20.44 -5.84 8.14
C GLY A 62 20.09 -4.87 9.26
N MET A 63 18.79 -4.68 9.57
CA MET A 63 18.32 -3.68 10.50
C MET A 63 18.31 -4.21 11.94
N ARG A 64 18.49 -3.32 12.93
CA ARG A 64 18.27 -3.69 14.33
C ARG A 64 16.78 -3.88 14.58
N LYS A 65 16.43 -4.76 15.52
CA LYS A 65 15.03 -5.04 15.89
C LYS A 65 14.22 -3.77 16.17
N ALA A 66 14.78 -2.79 16.90
CA ALA A 66 14.10 -1.53 17.19
C ALA A 66 13.78 -0.72 15.92
N ASP A 67 14.70 -0.70 14.95
CA ASP A 67 14.49 0.00 13.69
C ASP A 67 13.45 -0.70 12.81
N ILE A 68 13.40 -2.05 12.84
CA ILE A 68 12.38 -2.84 12.16
C ILE A 68 11.01 -2.54 12.75
N ILE A 69 10.88 -2.55 14.08
CA ILE A 69 9.62 -2.24 14.78
C ILE A 69 9.13 -0.85 14.39
N ARG A 70 9.98 0.18 14.51
CA ARG A 70 9.63 1.55 14.11
C ARG A 70 9.23 1.65 12.65
N ARG A 71 9.90 0.92 11.76
CA ARG A 71 9.56 0.93 10.33
C ARG A 71 8.21 0.28 10.06
N LEU A 72 7.90 -0.83 10.72
CA LEU A 72 6.61 -1.50 10.63
C LEU A 72 5.49 -0.65 11.23
N GLU A 73 5.72 -0.01 12.37
CA GLU A 73 4.79 0.93 12.98
C GLU A 73 4.44 2.08 12.04
N ASN A 74 5.41 2.63 11.29
CA ASN A 74 5.13 3.69 10.31
C ASN A 74 4.33 3.22 9.09
N GLU A 75 4.46 1.95 8.69
CA GLU A 75 3.80 1.42 7.48
C GLU A 75 2.42 0.83 7.79
N LEU A 76 2.23 0.35 9.02
CA LEU A 76 0.97 -0.20 9.52
C LEU A 76 0.16 0.83 10.31
N GLY A 77 0.84 1.85 10.84
CA GLY A 77 0.29 2.94 11.65
C GLY A 77 -0.34 4.02 10.78
N GLU A 78 -1.53 3.73 10.30
CA GLU A 78 -2.64 4.65 10.15
C GLU A 78 -3.90 3.79 10.37
N THR A 79 -4.15 3.42 11.63
CA THR A 79 -5.53 3.45 12.09
C THR A 79 -5.77 4.92 12.37
N ALA A 80 -6.57 5.57 11.52
CA ALA A 80 -7.30 6.74 11.99
C ALA A 80 -7.86 6.37 13.37
N GLU A 81 -7.48 7.14 14.37
CA GLU A 81 -8.19 7.22 15.63
C GLU A 81 -9.69 7.24 15.30
N ASP A 82 -10.40 6.31 15.91
CA ASP A 82 -11.67 6.55 16.58
C ASP A 82 -12.76 7.28 15.77
N VAL A 83 -13.71 6.48 15.27
CA VAL A 83 -15.12 6.90 15.17
C VAL A 83 -15.73 6.86 16.57
#